data_AF-A0A6A4RCY8-F1
#
_entry.id   AF-A0A6A4RCY8-F1
#
_cell.length_a   1.000
_cell.length_b   1.000
_cell.length_c   1.000
_cell.angle_alpha   90.00
_cell.angle_beta   90.00
_cell.angle_gamma   90.00
#
_symmetry.space_group_name_H-M   'P 1'
#
loop_
_entity.id
_entity.type
_entity.pdbx_description
1 polymer ?
#
loop_
_entity_poly.entity_id
_entity_poly.type
_entity_poly.pdbx_seq_one_letter_code
_entity_poly.pdbx_strand_id
1 'polypeptide(L)'
;MSAQQKKIIQAARKITLQPEEYIDDPSQFTTAWAALKAARGQSIDTSRLRAAHLIECPLPATEPTEVEKRLQRVAEKTRELIQARRSNLPPAA
;
A
#
# COMPACT_ATOMS: atom_id res chain seq x y z
N MET A 1 -8.99 27.24 20.31
CA MET A 1 -8.89 25.79 20.04
C MET A 1 -8.30 25.10 21.25
N SER A 2 -8.99 24.12 21.83
CA SER A 2 -8.57 23.46 23.08
C SER A 2 -7.36 22.53 22.87
N ALA A 3 -6.64 22.20 23.95
CA ALA A 3 -5.53 21.23 23.89
C ALA A 3 -6.01 19.86 23.36
N GLN A 4 -7.23 19.47 23.71
CA GLN A 4 -7.86 18.24 23.23
C GLN A 4 -8.12 18.27 21.72
N GLN A 5 -8.62 19.39 21.18
CA GLN A 5 -8.79 19.56 19.72
C GLN A 5 -7.46 19.49 18.97
N LYS A 6 -6.37 20.03 19.54
CA LYS A 6 -5.04 19.93 18.93
C LYS A 6 -4.55 18.49 18.84
N LYS A 7 -4.75 17.69 19.89
CA LYS A 7 -4.42 16.25 19.90
C LYS A 7 -5.23 15.47 18.86
N ILE A 8 -6.54 15.73 18.79
CA ILE A 8 -7.43 15.10 17.80
C ILE A 8 -6.98 15.41 16.37
N ILE A 9 -6.64 16.67 16.08
CA ILE A 9 -6.16 17.06 14.74
C ILE A 9 -4.80 16.43 14.40
N GLN A 10 -3.88 16.35 15.36
CA GLN A 10 -2.59 15.67 15.15
C GLN A 10 -2.77 14.18 14.85
N ALA A 11 -3.60 13.49 15.63
CA ALA A 11 -3.92 12.08 15.39
C ALA A 11 -4.58 11.88 14.01
N ALA A 12 -5.55 12.72 13.68
CA ALA A 12 -6.22 12.69 12.40
C ALA A 12 -5.25 12.88 11.23
N ARG A 13 -4.28 13.80 11.33
CA ARG A 13 -3.23 13.98 10.32
C ARG A 13 -2.40 12.72 10.13
N LYS A 14 -1.99 12.05 11.22
CA LYS A 14 -1.21 10.81 11.16
C LYS A 14 -1.97 9.72 10.39
N ILE A 15 -3.23 9.49 10.73
CA ILE A 15 -4.08 8.49 10.08
C ILE A 15 -4.24 8.78 8.59
N THR A 16 -4.48 10.04 8.20
CA THR A 16 -4.61 10.41 6.78
C THR A 16 -3.30 10.38 5.99
N LEU A 17 -2.14 10.48 6.65
CA LEU A 17 -0.82 10.43 5.98
C LEU A 17 -0.35 9.00 5.72
N GLN A 18 -0.86 8.03 6.48
CA GLN A 18 -0.49 6.61 6.37
C GLN A 18 -1.76 5.74 6.40
N PRO A 19 -2.71 5.93 5.47
CA PRO A 19 -3.98 5.21 5.48
C PRO A 19 -3.82 3.69 5.39
N GLU A 20 -2.73 3.20 4.80
CA GLU A 20 -2.38 1.77 4.69
C GLU A 20 -2.22 1.09 6.05
N GLU A 21 -1.78 1.80 7.10
CA GLU A 21 -1.67 1.25 8.47
C GLU A 21 -3.04 1.05 9.14
N TYR A 22 -4.11 1.59 8.56
CA TYR A 22 -5.47 1.58 9.13
C TYR A 22 -6.49 0.95 8.16
N ILE A 23 -6.02 0.18 7.18
CA ILE A 23 -6.87 -0.42 6.14
C ILE A 23 -7.90 -1.42 6.70
N ASP A 24 -7.57 -2.06 7.83
CA ASP A 24 -8.44 -3.00 8.54
C ASP A 24 -9.64 -2.32 9.22
N ASP A 25 -9.54 -1.01 9.49
CA ASP A 25 -10.62 -0.22 10.09
C ASP A 25 -10.83 1.11 9.34
N PRO A 26 -11.58 1.06 8.21
CA PRO A 26 -11.90 2.24 7.41
C PRO A 26 -12.65 3.34 8.18
N SER A 27 -13.25 3.02 9.32
CA SER A 27 -13.95 3.99 10.16
C SER A 27 -12.99 4.98 10.80
N GLN A 28 -11.74 4.58 11.08
CA GLN A 28 -10.71 5.45 11.63
C GLN A 28 -10.28 6.52 10.62
N PHE A 29 -10.12 6.13 9.36
CA PHE A 29 -9.82 7.07 8.29
C PHE A 29 -10.96 8.07 8.07
N THR A 30 -12.21 7.59 8.04
CA THR A 30 -13.39 8.44 7.86
C THR A 30 -13.53 9.45 9.01
N THR A 31 -13.28 9.00 10.25
CA THR A 31 -13.33 9.85 11.45
C THR A 31 -12.19 10.88 11.46
N ALA A 32 -10.98 10.47 11.08
CA ALA A 32 -9.84 11.37 10.94
C ALA A 32 -10.11 12.45 9.89
N TRP A 33 -10.63 12.07 8.73
CA TRP A 33 -10.97 13.03 7.68
C TRP A 33 -12.07 14.00 8.13
N ALA A 34 -13.13 13.51 8.78
CA ALA A 34 -14.19 14.36 9.34
C ALA A 34 -13.64 15.39 10.34
N ALA A 35 -12.73 14.97 11.23
CA ALA A 35 -12.06 15.88 12.17
C ALA A 35 -11.22 16.96 11.45
N LEU A 36 -10.51 16.62 10.37
CA LEU A 36 -9.75 17.59 9.58
C LEU A 36 -10.65 18.56 8.82
N LYS A 37 -11.80 18.10 8.32
CA LYS A 37 -12.80 18.96 7.67
C LYS A 37 -13.45 19.92 8.67
N ALA A 38 -13.85 19.42 9.84
CA ALA A 38 -14.40 20.24 10.92
C ALA A 38 -13.41 21.32 11.39
N ALA A 39 -12.12 20.99 11.46
CA ALA A 39 -11.06 21.95 11.78
C ALA A 39 -10.93 23.10 10.76
N ARG A 40 -11.38 22.89 9.52
CA ARG A 40 -11.47 23.90 8.46
C ARG A 40 -12.83 24.60 8.39
N GLY A 41 -13.72 24.34 9.36
CA GLY A 41 -15.09 24.85 9.37
C GLY A 41 -16.03 24.17 8.35
N GLN A 42 -15.63 23.02 7.80
CA GLN A 42 -16.43 22.26 6.84
C GLN A 42 -17.11 21.08 7.55
N SER A 43 -18.42 20.93 7.42
CA SER A 43 -19.13 19.71 7.81
C SER A 43 -19.09 18.71 6.66
N ILE A 44 -18.95 17.43 6.99
CA ILE A 44 -19.05 16.32 6.05
C ILE A 44 -20.10 15.34 6.58
N ASP A 45 -21.02 14.92 5.71
CA ASP A 45 -21.97 13.87 6.04
C ASP A 45 -21.28 12.51 5.82
N THR A 46 -20.78 11.92 6.90
CA THR A 46 -20.11 10.61 6.86
C THR A 46 -21.06 9.48 6.50
N SER A 47 -22.37 9.64 6.69
CA SER A 47 -23.37 8.64 6.31
C SER A 47 -23.52 8.53 4.79
N ARG A 48 -23.19 9.61 4.07
CA ARG A 48 -23.16 9.66 2.59
C ARG A 48 -21.87 9.10 2.00
N LEU A 49 -20.82 8.95 2.81
CA LEU A 49 -19.56 8.29 2.45
C LEU A 49 -19.69 6.75 2.42
N ARG A 50 -20.91 6.21 2.18
CA ARG A 50 -21.11 4.76 1.95
C ARG A 50 -20.05 4.29 0.97
N ALA A 51 -19.35 3.23 1.35
CA ALA A 51 -18.19 2.66 0.68
C ALA A 51 -18.52 2.19 -0.74
N ALA A 52 -18.79 3.13 -1.64
CA ALA A 52 -19.02 2.89 -3.05
C ALA A 52 -17.78 2.28 -3.72
N HIS A 53 -16.64 2.34 -3.04
CA HIS A 53 -15.36 1.82 -3.47
C HIS A 53 -14.67 1.20 -2.24
N LEU A 54 -15.16 0.07 -1.75
CA LEU A 54 -14.22 -0.88 -1.14
C LEU A 54 -13.30 -1.30 -2.29
N ILE A 55 -12.22 -0.54 -2.47
CA ILE A 55 -11.06 -1.01 -3.24
C ILE A 55 -10.74 -2.34 -2.57
N GLU A 56 -10.91 -3.44 -3.29
CA GLU A 56 -10.51 -4.77 -2.83
C GLU A 56 -9.16 -4.60 -2.15
N CYS A 57 -9.09 -4.87 -0.84
CA CYS A 57 -7.81 -4.91 -0.16
C CYS A 57 -6.98 -5.92 -0.96
N PRO A 58 -5.84 -5.53 -1.57
CA PRO A 58 -5.02 -6.50 -2.25
C PRO A 58 -4.73 -7.59 -1.22
N LEU A 59 -5.06 -8.83 -1.57
CA LEU A 59 -4.79 -9.98 -0.73
C LEU A 59 -3.33 -9.88 -0.25
N PRO A 60 -3.05 -10.08 1.05
CA PRO A 60 -1.68 -10.07 1.54
C PRO A 60 -0.86 -10.95 0.62
N ALA A 61 0.28 -10.43 0.14
CA ALA A 61 1.11 -11.10 -0.85
C ALA A 61 1.29 -12.56 -0.42
N THR A 62 0.67 -13.47 -1.16
CA THR A 62 0.71 -14.88 -0.79
C THR A 62 2.15 -15.34 -0.95
N GLU A 63 2.66 -16.10 0.01
CA GLU A 63 3.97 -16.74 -0.12
C GLU A 63 4.04 -17.42 -1.49
N PRO A 64 5.10 -17.17 -2.28
CA PRO A 64 5.19 -17.70 -3.63
C PRO A 64 5.01 -19.22 -3.59
N THR A 65 4.12 -19.71 -4.43
CA THR A 65 3.86 -21.13 -4.56
C THR A 65 5.15 -21.87 -4.90
N GLU A 66 5.25 -23.15 -4.56
CA GLU A 66 6.42 -23.95 -4.90
C GLU A 66 6.69 -24.00 -6.41
N VAL A 67 5.65 -23.80 -7.23
CA VAL A 67 5.77 -23.68 -8.69
C VAL A 67 6.47 -22.37 -9.06
N GLU A 68 6.07 -21.23 -8.49
CA GLU A 68 6.70 -19.93 -8.73
C GLU A 68 8.16 -19.92 -8.28
N LYS A 69 8.47 -20.51 -7.13
CA LYS A 69 9.86 -20.68 -6.67
C LYS A 69 10.69 -21.54 -7.62
N ARG A 70 10.10 -22.61 -8.19
CA ARG A 70 10.78 -23.44 -9.21
C ARG A 70 11.02 -22.65 -10.50
N LEU A 71 10.04 -21.90 -10.98
CA LEU A 71 10.16 -21.07 -12.18
C LEU A 71 11.25 -20.00 -12.02
N GLN A 72 11.32 -19.36 -10.85
CA GLN A 72 12.37 -18.39 -10.54
C GLN A 72 13.77 -19.01 -10.60
N ARG A 73 13.97 -20.17 -9.97
CA ARG A 73 15.25 -20.91 -10.03
C ARG A 73 15.65 -21.29 -11.45
N VAL A 74 14.68 -21.72 -12.27
CA VAL A 74 14.94 -22.05 -13.68
C VAL A 74 15.31 -20.81 -14.48
N ALA A 75 14.62 -19.69 -14.25
CA ALA A 75 14.91 -18.43 -14.91
C ALA A 75 16.32 -17.91 -14.59
N GLU A 76 16.72 -17.96 -13.30
CA GLU A 76 18.05 -17.60 -12.84
C GLU A 76 19.12 -18.48 -13.50
N LYS A 77 18.97 -19.80 -13.43
CA LYS A 77 19.90 -20.73 -14.06
C LYS A 77 20.00 -20.55 -15.57
N THR A 78 18.89 -20.22 -16.22
CA THR A 78 18.87 -19.94 -17.67
C THR A 78 19.64 -18.67 -18.01
N ARG A 79 19.49 -17.61 -17.20
CA ARG A 79 20.26 -16.37 -17.37
C ARG A 79 21.76 -16.61 -17.17
N GLU A 80 22.15 -17.39 -16.16
CA GLU A 80 23.54 -17.79 -15.93
C GLU A 80 24.11 -18.54 -17.13
N LEU A 81 23.37 -19.51 -17.68
CA LEU A 81 23.80 -20.26 -18.87
C LEU A 81 23.94 -19.36 -20.11
N ILE A 82 23.01 -18.43 -20.32
CA ILE A 82 23.11 -17.45 -21.41
C ILE A 82 24.33 -16.55 -21.22
N GLN A 83 24.59 -16.08 -20.00
CA GLN A 83 25.74 -15.24 -19.68
C GLN A 83 27.05 -16.00 -19.87
N ALA A 84 27.17 -17.23 -19.37
CA ALA A 84 28.33 -18.09 -19.57
C ALA A 84 28.58 -18.35 -21.06
N ARG A 85 27.51 -18.62 -21.82
CA ARG A 85 27.61 -18.81 -23.27
C ARG A 85 28.08 -17.55 -24.00
N ARG A 86 27.58 -16.37 -23.59
CA ARG A 86 28.05 -15.08 -24.14
C ARG A 86 29.51 -14.79 -23.78
N SER A 87 29.93 -15.17 -22.59
CA SER A 87 31.31 -14.98 -22.10
C SER A 87 32.32 -15.89 -22.81
N ASN A 88 31.86 -17.03 -23.33
CA ASN A 88 32.69 -18.02 -24.03
C ASN A 88 32.75 -17.81 -25.56
N LEU A 89 32.11 -16.75 -26.08
CA LEU A 89 32.25 -16.38 -27.49
C LEU A 89 33.50 -15.48 -27.66
N PRO A 90 34.38 -15.74 -28.65
CA PRO A 90 35.47 -14.82 -28.95
C PRO A 90 34.91 -13.44 -29.34
N PRO A 91 35.64 -12.34 -29.08
CA PRO A 91 35.18 -11.01 -29.46
C PRO A 91 34.91 -10.99 -30.97
N ALA A 92 33.74 -10.46 -31.35
CA ALA A 92 33.38 -10.32 -32.76
C ALA A 92 34.47 -9.51 -33.47
N ALA A 93 35.05 -10.12 -34.51
CA ALA A 93 36.05 -9.51 -35.39
C ALA A 93 35.47 -8.38 -36.24
#